data_AF-B1WU30-F1
#
_entry.id   AF-B1WU30-F1
#
_cell.length_a   1.000
_cell.length_b   1.000
_cell.length_c   1.000
_cell.angle_alpha   90.00
_cell.angle_beta   90.00
_cell.angle_gamma   90.00
#
_symmetry.space_group_name_H-M   'P 1'
#
loop_
_entity.id
_entity.type
_entity.pdbx_description
1 polymer ?
#
loop_
_entity_poly.entity_id
_entity_poly.type
_entity_poly.pdbx_seq_one_letter_code
_entity_poly.pdbx_strand_id
1 'polypeptide(L)'
;MEWKKWEHTSFKLKDCLPSYSGIYIVADKDDHIWYVGQAKDIQSRWQGQSHHRYSQLKRSNKKYNYTIYYHPFPIEQLDEK
;
A
#
# COMPACT_ATOMS: atom_id res chain seq x y z
N MET A 1 -16.38 -5.62 -0.55
CA MET A 1 -15.21 -5.28 0.27
C MET A 1 -15.07 -3.77 0.32
N GLU A 2 -14.86 -3.19 1.50
CA GLU A 2 -14.98 -1.74 1.75
C GLU A 2 -13.69 -0.93 1.53
N TRP A 3 -12.60 -1.53 1.04
CA TRP A 3 -11.29 -0.87 0.92
C TRP A 3 -11.29 0.40 0.07
N LYS A 4 -12.24 0.55 -0.86
CA LYS A 4 -12.41 1.79 -1.64
C LYS A 4 -12.76 3.02 -0.79
N LYS A 5 -13.25 2.79 0.43
CA LYS A 5 -13.56 3.84 1.43
C LYS A 5 -12.38 4.15 2.35
N TRP A 6 -11.29 3.40 2.27
CA TRP A 6 -10.11 3.63 3.10
C TRP A 6 -9.38 4.90 2.67
N GLU A 7 -8.54 5.40 3.56
CA GLU A 7 -7.58 6.44 3.21
C GLU A 7 -6.68 5.96 2.08
N HIS A 8 -6.28 6.86 1.19
CA HIS A 8 -5.52 6.48 0.03
C HIS A 8 -4.60 7.59 -0.47
N THR A 9 -3.55 7.20 -1.18
CA THR A 9 -2.68 8.14 -1.88
C THR A 9 -2.22 7.56 -3.21
N SER A 10 -1.82 8.42 -4.15
CA SER A 10 -1.19 7.94 -5.39
C SER A 10 0.11 7.21 -5.04
N PHE A 11 0.42 6.14 -5.78
CA PHE A 11 1.70 5.44 -5.66
C PHE A 11 2.92 6.36 -5.79
N LYS A 12 2.79 7.47 -6.55
CA LYS A 12 3.86 8.48 -6.70
C LYS A 12 4.15 9.24 -5.40
N LEU A 13 3.17 9.31 -4.51
CA LEU A 13 3.22 10.00 -3.21
C LEU A 13 3.36 9.02 -2.05
N LYS A 14 3.92 7.82 -2.29
CA LYS A 14 4.14 6.80 -1.27
C LYS A 14 4.93 7.31 -0.05
N ASP A 15 5.78 8.32 -0.25
CA ASP A 15 6.59 8.90 0.83
C ASP A 15 5.73 9.71 1.83
N CYS A 16 4.49 10.06 1.46
CA CYS A 16 3.50 10.70 2.31
C CYS A 16 2.57 9.70 3.02
N LEU A 17 2.85 8.40 2.96
CA LEU A 17 2.08 7.39 3.69
C LEU A 17 2.21 7.60 5.21
N PRO A 18 1.18 7.25 5.98
CA PRO A 18 1.19 7.47 7.41
C PRO A 18 2.12 6.50 8.15
N SER A 19 2.68 6.97 9.25
CA SER A 19 3.49 6.17 10.18
C SER A 19 2.58 5.56 11.25
N TYR A 20 2.00 4.42 10.91
CA TYR A 20 1.29 3.53 11.83
C TYR A 20 1.26 2.10 11.29
N SER A 21 0.86 1.16 12.14
CA SER A 21 0.62 -0.22 11.76
C SER A 21 -0.70 -0.40 11.02
N GLY A 22 -0.71 -1.20 9.97
CA GLY A 22 -1.93 -1.39 9.20
C GLY A 22 -1.84 -2.33 8.03
N ILE A 23 -2.98 -2.44 7.36
CA ILE A 23 -3.16 -3.19 6.11
C ILE A 23 -3.19 -2.18 4.97
N TYR A 24 -2.58 -2.54 3.84
CA TYR A 24 -2.58 -1.72 2.65
C TYR A 24 -2.86 -2.53 1.39
N ILE A 25 -3.48 -1.88 0.42
CA ILE A 25 -3.87 -2.44 -0.87
C ILE A 25 -3.33 -1.54 -1.97
N VAL A 26 -2.68 -2.14 -2.96
CA VAL A 26 -2.31 -1.46 -4.20
C VAL A 26 -3.31 -1.88 -5.26
N ALA A 27 -4.10 -0.92 -5.74
CA ALA A 27 -5.04 -1.13 -6.84
C ALA A 27 -4.72 -0.21 -8.01
N ASP A 28 -5.11 -0.61 -9.21
CA ASP A 28 -5.03 0.26 -10.40
C ASP A 28 -6.28 1.12 -10.57
N LYS A 29 -6.26 2.00 -11.58
CA LYS A 29 -7.38 2.87 -11.94
C LYS A 29 -8.68 2.13 -12.31
N ASP A 30 -8.58 0.85 -12.65
CA ASP A 30 -9.71 0.00 -13.06
C ASP A 30 -10.15 -0.91 -11.88
N ASP A 31 -9.73 -0.56 -10.66
CA ASP A 31 -10.04 -1.25 -9.40
C ASP A 31 -9.51 -2.68 -9.28
N HIS A 32 -8.56 -3.09 -10.14
CA HIS A 32 -7.90 -4.38 -9.97
C HIS A 32 -6.89 -4.29 -8.83
N ILE A 33 -6.94 -5.25 -7.91
CA ILE A 33 -5.98 -5.36 -6.81
C ILE A 33 -4.74 -6.09 -7.30
N TRP A 34 -3.59 -5.45 -7.18
CA TRP A 34 -2.29 -5.99 -7.59
C TRP A 34 -1.49 -6.53 -6.41
N TYR A 35 -1.73 -6.00 -5.23
CA TYR A 35 -1.01 -6.37 -4.03
C TYR A 35 -1.82 -6.02 -2.78
N VAL A 36 -1.78 -6.92 -1.80
CA VAL A 36 -2.27 -6.69 -0.45
C VAL A 36 -1.11 -7.00 0.48
N GLY A 37 -0.89 -6.13 1.46
CA GLY A 37 0.15 -6.34 2.45
C GLY A 37 -0.23 -5.75 3.78
N GLN A 38 0.60 -6.06 4.77
CA GLN A 38 0.48 -5.53 6.12
C GLN A 38 1.85 -5.11 6.63
N ALA A 39 1.88 -4.15 7.55
CA ALA A 39 3.13 -3.63 8.09
C ALA A 39 2.94 -3.08 9.50
N LYS A 40 3.96 -3.26 10.35
CA LYS A 40 4.04 -2.59 11.66
C LYS A 40 4.19 -1.06 11.54
N ASP A 41 4.70 -0.60 10.40
CA ASP A 41 4.74 0.80 10.01
C ASP A 41 4.63 0.90 8.48
N ILE A 42 3.53 1.46 7.98
CA ILE A 42 3.24 1.54 6.54
C ILE A 42 4.23 2.47 5.84
N GLN A 43 4.56 3.62 6.44
CA GLN A 43 5.51 4.57 5.85
C GLN A 43 6.88 3.92 5.60
N SER A 44 7.47 3.34 6.64
CA SER A 44 8.77 2.68 6.62
C SER A 44 8.78 1.49 5.66
N ARG A 45 7.65 0.77 5.52
CA ARG A 45 7.51 -0.33 4.55
C ARG A 45 7.64 0.15 3.11
N TRP A 46 7.23 1.38 2.82
CA TRP A 46 7.19 1.96 1.48
C TRP A 46 8.32 2.96 1.20
N GLN A 47 9.05 3.40 2.22
CA GLN A 47 10.18 4.30 2.08
C GLN A 47 11.29 3.68 1.22
N GLY A 48 11.88 4.52 0.36
CA GLY A 48 12.99 4.13 -0.50
C GLY A 48 12.59 3.16 -1.63
N GLN A 49 13.45 2.17 -1.87
CA GLN A 49 13.30 1.16 -2.94
C GLN A 49 13.33 -0.28 -2.41
N SER A 50 13.30 -0.47 -1.10
CA SER A 50 13.44 -1.77 -0.43
C SER A 50 12.18 -2.64 -0.53
N HIS A 51 11.01 -2.04 -0.79
CA HIS A 51 9.80 -2.82 -0.97
C HIS A 51 9.92 -3.72 -2.20
N HIS A 52 9.82 -5.03 -2.01
CA HIS A 52 10.06 -6.04 -3.05
C HIS A 52 9.21 -5.89 -4.33
N ARG A 53 8.02 -5.27 -4.26
CA ARG A 53 7.17 -4.96 -5.43
C ARG A 53 7.42 -3.59 -6.04
N TYR A 54 8.21 -2.72 -5.40
CA TYR A 54 8.38 -1.33 -5.82
C TYR A 54 8.90 -1.22 -7.25
N SER A 55 9.93 -1.99 -7.61
CA SER A 55 10.52 -1.98 -8.96
C SER A 55 9.50 -2.37 -10.03
N GLN A 56 8.71 -3.42 -9.77
CA GLN A 56 7.65 -3.91 -10.66
C GLN A 56 6.54 -2.86 -10.81
N LEU A 57 6.01 -2.37 -9.69
CA LEU A 57 4.92 -1.40 -9.68
C LEU A 57 5.35 -0.06 -10.30
N LYS A 58 6.57 0.42 -10.01
CA LYS A 58 7.10 1.65 -10.60
C LYS A 58 7.17 1.57 -12.12
N ARG A 59 7.60 0.44 -12.68
CA ARG A 59 7.71 0.23 -14.14
C ARG A 59 6.35 0.29 -14.82
N SER A 60 5.32 -0.29 -14.21
CA SER A 60 3.98 -0.38 -14.79
C SER A 60 3.04 0.76 -14.37
N ASN A 61 3.43 1.60 -13.41
CA ASN A 61 2.60 2.69 -12.89
C ASN A 61 2.18 3.72 -13.95
N LYS A 62 3.01 3.96 -14.98
CA LYS A 62 2.63 4.86 -16.09
C LYS A 62 1.39 4.35 -16.84
N LYS A 63 1.19 3.04 -16.90
CA LYS A 63 0.06 2.39 -17.58
C LYS A 63 -1.15 2.27 -16.66
N TYR A 64 -0.94 1.79 -15.43
CA TYR A 64 -2.03 1.38 -14.54
C TYR A 64 -2.43 2.43 -13.50
N ASN A 65 -1.59 3.45 -13.29
CA ASN A 65 -1.84 4.55 -12.36
C ASN A 65 -2.29 4.08 -10.98
N TYR A 66 -1.38 3.44 -10.26
CA TYR A 66 -1.67 2.79 -8.99
C TYR A 66 -2.00 3.77 -7.87
N THR A 67 -2.92 3.32 -7.02
CA THR A 67 -3.33 3.95 -5.77
C THR A 67 -3.04 2.99 -4.63
N ILE A 68 -2.49 3.51 -3.54
CA ILE A 68 -2.25 2.78 -2.30
C ILE A 68 -3.36 3.17 -1.33
N TYR A 69 -4.24 2.21 -1.03
CA TYR A 69 -5.26 2.31 0.02
C TYR A 69 -4.68 1.74 1.30
N TYR A 70 -5.03 2.29 2.45
CA TYR A 70 -4.48 1.87 3.72
C TYR A 70 -5.45 2.12 4.88
N HIS A 71 -5.40 1.24 5.86
CA HIS A 71 -6.23 1.31 7.06
C HIS A 71 -5.42 0.89 8.29
N PRO A 72 -5.55 1.61 9.43
CA PRO A 72 -4.91 1.19 10.67
C PRO A 72 -5.32 -0.23 11.06
N PHE A 73 -4.37 -0.99 11.58
CA PHE A 73 -4.62 -2.34 12.08
C PHE A 73 -3.70 -2.62 13.28
N PRO A 74 -4.19 -3.22 14.37
CA PRO A 74 -3.39 -3.45 15.58
C PRO A 74 -2.14 -4.28 15.30
N ILE A 75 -1.00 -3.88 15.85
CA ILE A 75 0.30 -4.57 15.65
C ILE A 75 0.22 -6.02 16.14
N GLU A 76 -0.52 -6.26 17.21
CA GLU A 76 -0.66 -7.55 17.87
C GLU A 76 -1.37 -8.58 16.99
N GLN A 77 -2.17 -8.12 16.02
CA GLN A 77 -2.91 -8.94 15.08
C GLN A 77 -2.20 -9.07 13.72
N LEU A 78 -1.10 -8.34 13.53
CA LEU A 78 -0.25 -8.51 12.36
C LEU A 78 0.55 -9.80 12.50
N ASP A 79 0.48 -10.65 11.47
CA ASP A 79 1.11 -11.97 11.43
C ASP A 79 0.60 -12.95 12.52
N GLU A 80 -0.69 -12.89 12.88
CA GLU A 80 -1.35 -14.04 13.53
C GLU A 80 -1.13 -15.28 12.66
N LYS A 81 -0.35 -16.23 13.19
CA LYS A 81 -0.13 -17.55 12.62
C LYS A 81 -1.21 -18.52 13.06
#